data_AF-A0AAY5EY03-F1
#
_entry.id   AF-A0AAY5EY03-F1
#
_cell.length_a   1.000
_cell.length_b   1.000
_cell.length_c   1.000
_cell.angle_alpha   90.00
_cell.angle_beta   90.00
_cell.angle_gamma   90.00
#
_symmetry.space_group_name_H-M   'P 1'
#
loop_
_entity.id
_entity.type
_entity.pdbx_description
1 polymer ?
#
loop_
_entity_poly.entity_id
_entity_poly.type
_entity_poly.pdbx_seq_one_letter_code
_entity_poly.pdbx_strand_id
1 'polypeptide(L)'
;MRNYVLSGCAIIVRGQPRGGPPPERQINLSNVRAGALARRAAQSQPDVKDTPDEPWAFQAREFLRKKMIGKEVCFTVEVKTLQGREYGMVYLGKVSIARVEKVESPAKVHVFYIDYGNREIVSSVRLATLPPSFSTRTLPSQATEYAFAFIQVPQDEDARADAVDCVVRDIQNTQCLLNVEYPGATCPLVTLQFSDSKDDVGLGLVKEGLVMVETRKEKHLQKMVTEYLNGQESAKSARLNIWRYGDFRADDAEEFGYSR
;
A
#
# COMPACT_ATOMS: atom_id res chain seq x y z
N MET A 1 -1.63 -11.86 18.99
CA MET A 1 -1.98 -13.26 18.61
C MET A 1 -1.01 -14.22 19.27
N ARG A 2 -1.47 -15.36 19.82
CA ARG A 2 -0.56 -16.43 20.30
C ARG A 2 -0.48 -17.51 19.20
N ASN A 3 0.63 -17.54 18.47
CA ASN A 3 0.95 -18.62 17.53
C ASN A 3 1.73 -19.70 18.29
N TYR A 4 1.59 -20.96 17.88
CA TYR A 4 2.34 -22.08 18.46
C TYR A 4 3.17 -22.76 17.37
N VAL A 5 4.35 -23.24 17.75
CA VAL A 5 5.20 -24.08 16.90
C VAL A 5 5.17 -25.49 17.44
N LEU A 6 4.77 -26.43 16.58
CA LEU A 6 4.65 -27.85 16.85
C LEU A 6 5.90 -28.61 16.38
N SER A 7 5.96 -29.91 16.69
CA SER A 7 6.96 -30.83 16.16
C SER A 7 6.84 -30.96 14.63
N GLY A 8 7.97 -31.10 13.93
CA GLY A 8 7.97 -31.45 12.50
C GLY A 8 7.53 -30.33 11.55
N CYS A 9 7.92 -29.08 11.82
CA CYS A 9 7.62 -27.92 10.96
C CYS A 9 6.13 -27.60 10.79
N ALA A 10 5.32 -27.80 11.83
CA ALA A 10 3.93 -27.35 11.84
C ALA A 10 3.75 -26.13 12.75
N ILE A 11 2.89 -25.21 12.33
CA ILE A 11 2.50 -24.03 13.11
C ILE A 11 0.99 -23.99 13.30
N ILE A 12 0.55 -23.41 14.41
CA ILE A 12 -0.87 -23.09 14.63
C ILE A 12 -1.01 -21.57 14.56
N VAL A 13 -1.83 -21.12 13.62
CA VAL A 13 -2.23 -19.72 13.46
C VAL A 13 -3.60 -19.52 14.10
N ARG A 14 -3.77 -18.42 14.83
CA ARG A 14 -5.05 -18.05 15.45
C ARG A 14 -5.61 -16.76 14.84
N GLY A 15 -6.90 -16.75 14.50
CA GLY A 15 -7.62 -15.56 14.09
C GLY A 15 -7.87 -14.58 15.25
N GLN A 16 -8.45 -13.41 14.94
CA GLN A 16 -8.92 -12.48 15.98
C GLN A 16 -10.20 -13.00 16.63
N PRO A 17 -10.36 -12.87 17.96
CA PRO A 17 -11.60 -13.23 18.63
C PRO A 17 -12.73 -12.28 18.19
N ARG A 18 -13.86 -12.84 17.75
CA ARG A 18 -15.08 -12.11 17.39
C ARG A 18 -16.25 -12.62 18.23
N GLY A 19 -16.34 -12.16 19.48
CA GLY A 19 -17.42 -12.55 20.40
C GLY A 19 -17.35 -13.99 20.95
N GLY A 20 -16.26 -14.72 20.70
CA GLY A 20 -16.05 -16.10 21.15
C GLY A 20 -14.59 -16.55 21.01
N PRO A 21 -14.28 -17.84 21.27
CA PRO A 21 -12.92 -18.38 21.09
C PRO A 21 -12.40 -18.14 19.67
N PRO A 22 -11.15 -17.67 19.51
CA PRO A 22 -10.59 -17.38 18.20
C PRO A 22 -10.42 -18.68 17.38
N PRO A 23 -10.72 -18.67 16.07
CA PRO A 23 -10.52 -19.83 15.22
C PRO A 23 -9.03 -20.17 15.12
N GLU A 24 -8.71 -21.46 15.19
CA GLU A 24 -7.34 -21.98 15.05
C GLU A 24 -7.19 -22.76 13.75
N ARG A 25 -6.00 -22.68 13.14
CA ARG A 25 -5.66 -23.44 11.94
C ARG A 25 -4.22 -23.94 12.01
N GLN A 26 -4.03 -25.24 11.83
CA GLN A 26 -2.70 -25.85 11.76
C GLN A 26 -2.21 -25.88 10.31
N ILE A 27 -1.03 -25.31 10.06
CA ILE A 27 -0.36 -25.30 8.77
C ILE A 27 0.98 -26.04 8.90
N ASN A 28 1.18 -27.05 8.06
CA ASN A 28 2.46 -27.74 7.92
C ASN A 28 3.29 -27.03 6.84
N LEU A 29 4.58 -26.81 7.09
CA LEU A 29 5.43 -26.14 6.10
C LEU A 29 5.69 -27.06 4.89
N SER A 30 5.32 -26.61 3.69
CA SER A 30 5.61 -27.30 2.44
C SER A 30 7.11 -27.40 2.19
N ASN A 31 7.53 -28.46 1.48
CA ASN A 31 8.89 -28.66 0.96
C ASN A 31 10.02 -28.72 2.01
N VAL A 32 9.69 -28.82 3.30
CA VAL A 32 10.65 -28.93 4.40
C VAL A 32 10.22 -30.04 5.36
N ARG A 33 11.20 -30.78 5.90
CA ARG A 33 10.99 -31.74 6.99
C ARG A 33 11.99 -31.45 8.10
N ALA A 34 11.49 -31.06 9.28
CA ALA A 34 12.31 -31.03 10.50
C ALA A 34 12.27 -32.39 11.20
N GLY A 35 13.26 -32.59 12.06
CA GLY A 35 13.29 -33.74 12.96
C GLY A 35 12.06 -33.79 13.87
N ALA A 36 11.64 -34.99 14.22
CA ALA A 36 10.60 -35.22 15.21
C ALA A 36 11.11 -34.87 16.62
N LEU A 37 10.29 -34.15 17.38
CA LEU A 37 10.57 -33.92 18.80
C LEU A 37 10.28 -35.17 19.61
N ALA A 38 10.90 -35.22 20.79
CA ALA A 38 10.66 -36.25 21.78
C ALA A 38 9.15 -36.39 22.06
N ARG A 39 8.69 -37.63 22.15
CA ARG A 39 7.28 -37.94 22.40
C ARG A 39 7.20 -38.99 23.49
N ARG A 40 6.39 -38.69 24.50
CA ARG A 40 6.04 -39.65 25.54
C ARG A 40 5.03 -40.66 25.01
N ALA A 41 5.21 -41.93 25.33
CA ALA A 41 4.23 -42.96 25.05
C ALA A 41 2.90 -42.65 25.74
N ALA A 42 1.80 -42.90 25.04
CA ALA A 42 0.48 -42.74 25.61
C ALA A 42 0.25 -43.85 26.65
N GLN A 43 -0.35 -43.50 27.80
CA GLN A 43 -0.70 -44.50 28.82
C GLN A 43 -1.64 -45.59 28.30
N SER A 44 -2.36 -45.31 27.21
CA SER A 44 -3.24 -46.26 26.51
C SER A 44 -2.50 -47.27 25.62
N GLN A 45 -1.19 -47.14 25.43
CA GLN A 45 -0.36 -48.01 24.58
C GLN A 45 0.90 -48.47 25.33
N PRO A 46 0.79 -49.50 26.19
CA PRO A 46 1.87 -49.91 27.10
C PRO A 46 3.10 -50.48 26.37
N ASP A 47 2.94 -50.99 25.13
CA ASP A 47 4.04 -51.55 24.34
C ASP A 47 4.86 -50.49 23.58
N VAL A 48 4.37 -49.25 23.53
CA VAL A 48 5.06 -48.15 22.86
C VAL A 48 6.01 -47.50 23.86
N LYS A 49 7.29 -47.35 23.48
CA LYS A 49 8.29 -46.66 24.31
C LYS A 49 8.36 -45.17 23.99
N ASP A 50 8.82 -44.40 24.96
CA ASP A 50 9.16 -42.98 24.77
C ASP A 50 10.19 -42.84 23.64
N THR A 51 9.98 -41.85 22.76
CA THR A 51 10.90 -41.54 21.67
C THR A 51 11.70 -40.29 22.00
N PRO A 52 13.04 -40.27 21.82
CA PRO A 52 13.85 -39.07 22.02
C PRO A 52 13.68 -38.07 20.86
N ASP A 53 14.25 -36.88 21.00
CA ASP A 53 14.35 -35.91 19.90
C ASP A 53 15.24 -36.47 18.78
N GLU A 54 14.81 -36.32 17.53
CA GLU A 54 15.69 -36.49 16.39
C GLU A 54 16.75 -35.36 16.35
N PRO A 55 17.92 -35.59 15.74
CA PRO A 55 18.96 -34.56 15.64
C PRO A 55 18.40 -33.23 15.11
N TRP A 56 18.72 -32.14 15.80
CA TRP A 56 18.33 -30.76 15.47
C TRP A 56 16.82 -30.44 15.56
N ALA A 57 15.97 -31.39 15.97
CA ALA A 57 14.52 -31.19 16.06
C ALA A 57 14.16 -30.04 17.02
N PHE A 58 14.75 -30.04 18.22
CA PHE A 58 14.52 -29.02 19.24
C PHE A 58 14.98 -27.63 18.77
N GLN A 59 16.18 -27.55 18.18
CA GLN A 59 16.75 -26.30 17.67
C GLN A 59 15.87 -25.71 16.55
N ALA A 60 15.38 -26.54 15.63
CA ALA A 60 14.48 -26.11 14.55
C ALA A 60 13.16 -25.53 15.11
N ARG A 61 12.56 -26.19 16.12
CA ARG A 61 11.37 -25.66 16.79
C ARG A 61 11.65 -24.32 17.48
N GLU A 62 12.73 -24.23 18.24
CA GLU A 62 13.05 -23.00 18.98
C GLU A 62 13.38 -21.82 18.05
N PHE A 63 14.02 -22.09 16.91
CA PHE A 63 14.24 -21.09 15.86
C PHE A 63 12.91 -20.49 15.36
N LEU A 64 11.96 -21.34 14.95
CA LEU A 64 10.64 -20.89 14.51
C LEU A 64 9.87 -20.21 15.66
N ARG A 65 9.95 -20.76 16.88
CA ARG A 65 9.29 -20.20 18.05
C ARG A 65 9.73 -18.76 18.32
N LYS A 66 11.05 -18.52 18.32
CA LYS A 66 11.65 -17.20 18.55
C LYS A 66 11.25 -16.19 17.46
N LYS A 67 11.06 -16.64 16.22
CA LYS A 67 10.73 -15.77 15.08
C LYS A 67 9.23 -15.48 14.94
N MET A 68 8.36 -16.46 15.21
CA MET A 68 6.94 -16.40 14.79
C MET A 68 5.93 -16.22 15.92
N ILE A 69 6.30 -16.51 17.18
CA ILE A 69 5.40 -16.28 18.31
C ILE A 69 5.11 -14.78 18.46
N GLY A 70 3.82 -14.44 18.57
CA GLY A 70 3.37 -13.06 18.76
C GLY A 70 3.32 -12.22 17.48
N LYS A 71 3.82 -12.73 16.35
CA LYS A 71 3.85 -12.02 15.08
C LYS A 71 2.60 -12.31 14.25
N GLU A 72 2.16 -11.32 13.49
CA GLU A 72 1.20 -11.56 12.41
C GLU A 72 1.92 -12.29 11.28
N VAL A 73 1.21 -13.25 10.67
CA VAL A 73 1.72 -14.08 9.59
C VAL A 73 0.68 -14.17 8.49
N CYS A 74 1.14 -14.19 7.24
CA CYS A 74 0.34 -14.58 6.09
C CYS A 74 0.71 -16.02 5.70
N PHE A 75 -0.22 -16.79 5.13
CA PHE A 75 0.08 -18.15 4.68
C PHE A 75 -0.72 -18.54 3.45
N THR A 76 -0.18 -19.48 2.67
CA THR A 76 -0.89 -20.20 1.61
C THR A 76 -1.19 -21.61 2.07
N VAL A 77 -2.22 -22.24 1.50
CA VAL A 77 -2.41 -23.69 1.58
C VAL A 77 -2.28 -24.23 0.16
N GLU A 78 -1.27 -25.05 -0.07
CA GLU A 78 -0.94 -25.63 -1.38
C GLU A 78 -1.57 -27.01 -1.52
N VAL A 79 -1.46 -27.84 -0.47
CA VAL A 79 -1.94 -29.22 -0.49
C VAL A 79 -2.78 -29.47 0.75
N LYS A 80 -3.97 -30.03 0.54
CA LYS A 80 -4.80 -30.57 1.62
C LYS A 80 -4.92 -32.08 1.45
N THR A 81 -4.49 -32.84 2.45
CA THR A 81 -4.59 -34.30 2.42
C THR A 81 -6.03 -34.74 2.66
N LEU A 82 -6.36 -35.97 2.26
CA LEU A 82 -7.67 -36.58 2.54
C LEU A 82 -7.98 -36.67 4.04
N GLN A 83 -6.94 -36.71 4.89
CA GLN A 83 -7.04 -36.70 6.35
C GLN A 83 -7.18 -35.28 6.93
N GLY A 84 -7.32 -34.26 6.09
CA GLY A 84 -7.52 -32.86 6.48
C GLY A 84 -6.25 -32.11 6.86
N ARG A 85 -5.05 -32.68 6.68
CA ARG A 85 -3.79 -31.96 6.93
C ARG A 85 -3.52 -30.96 5.83
N GLU A 86 -3.19 -29.74 6.21
CA GLU A 86 -2.90 -28.65 5.28
C GLU A 86 -1.41 -28.35 5.27
N TYR A 87 -0.84 -28.28 4.07
CA TYR A 87 0.56 -27.95 3.79
C TYR A 87 0.62 -26.67 2.97
N GLY A 88 1.54 -25.77 3.32
CA GLY A 88 1.76 -24.56 2.54
C GLY A 88 2.91 -23.71 3.05
N MET A 89 2.98 -22.48 2.55
CA MET A 89 4.03 -21.52 2.88
C MET A 89 3.53 -20.52 3.93
N VAL A 90 4.44 -20.05 4.78
CA VAL A 90 4.13 -19.06 5.81
C VAL A 90 5.12 -17.89 5.69
N TYR A 91 4.57 -16.69 5.69
CA TYR A 91 5.27 -15.43 5.53
C TYR A 91 5.14 -14.62 6.82
N LEU A 92 6.24 -14.05 7.29
CA LEU A 92 6.25 -13.21 8.49
C LEU A 92 5.88 -11.77 8.15
N GLY A 93 4.98 -11.19 8.93
CA GLY A 93 4.51 -9.82 8.76
C GLY A 93 3.40 -9.69 7.71
N LYS A 94 3.07 -8.44 7.38
CA LYS A 94 2.14 -8.11 6.31
C LYS A 94 2.85 -8.30 4.98
N VAL A 95 2.28 -9.12 4.11
CA VAL A 95 2.72 -9.26 2.73
C VAL A 95 1.81 -8.41 1.86
N SER A 96 2.40 -7.50 1.10
CA SER A 96 1.70 -6.69 0.11
C SER A 96 2.07 -7.19 -1.28
N ILE A 97 1.10 -7.20 -2.20
CA ILE A 97 1.37 -7.56 -3.58
C ILE A 97 2.12 -6.41 -4.23
N ALA A 98 3.20 -6.73 -4.94
CA ALA A 98 4.02 -5.75 -5.61
C ALA A 98 4.42 -6.23 -7.01
N ARG A 99 4.59 -5.26 -7.91
CA ARG A 99 5.16 -5.43 -9.24
C ARG A 99 6.61 -4.96 -9.21
N VAL A 100 7.52 -5.78 -9.73
CA VAL A 100 8.92 -5.36 -9.94
C VAL A 100 8.96 -4.41 -11.13
N GLU A 101 9.45 -3.19 -10.91
CA GLU A 101 9.59 -2.18 -11.98
C GLU A 101 11.02 -2.16 -12.54
N LYS A 102 12.04 -2.33 -11.69
CA LYS A 102 13.45 -2.34 -12.09
C LYS A 102 14.29 -3.18 -11.14
N VAL A 103 15.22 -3.97 -11.68
CA VAL A 103 16.25 -4.68 -10.91
C VAL A 103 17.59 -4.00 -11.15
N GLU A 104 18.10 -3.27 -10.16
CA GLU A 104 19.45 -2.67 -10.22
C GLU A 104 20.50 -3.68 -9.73
N SER A 105 20.22 -4.39 -8.63
CA SER A 105 21.05 -5.46 -8.09
C SER A 105 20.23 -6.36 -7.14
N PRO A 106 20.73 -7.51 -6.67
CA PRO A 106 20.05 -8.31 -5.64
C PRO A 106 19.76 -7.55 -4.33
N ALA A 107 20.53 -6.50 -4.02
CA ALA A 107 20.29 -5.64 -2.86
C ALA A 107 19.30 -4.50 -3.14
N LYS A 108 19.04 -4.18 -4.42
CA LYS A 108 18.24 -3.02 -4.85
C LYS A 108 17.28 -3.41 -5.97
N VAL A 109 16.07 -3.78 -5.60
CA VAL A 109 14.94 -4.06 -6.48
C VAL A 109 13.88 -3.00 -6.25
N HIS A 110 13.52 -2.26 -7.30
CA HIS A 110 12.45 -1.27 -7.27
C HIS A 110 11.11 -1.98 -7.42
N VAL A 111 10.23 -1.79 -6.42
CA VAL A 111 8.91 -2.39 -6.39
C VAL A 111 7.82 -1.32 -6.29
N PHE A 112 6.70 -1.58 -6.95
CA PHE A 112 5.47 -0.81 -6.86
C PHE A 112 4.38 -1.66 -6.20
N TYR A 113 3.85 -1.22 -5.06
CA TYR A 113 2.81 -1.93 -4.32
C TYR A 113 1.45 -1.70 -4.97
N ILE A 114 0.93 -2.70 -5.68
CA ILE A 114 -0.21 -2.54 -6.59
C ILE A 114 -1.54 -2.25 -5.88
N ASP A 115 -1.60 -2.48 -4.57
CA ASP A 115 -2.80 -2.24 -3.76
C ASP A 115 -2.76 -0.91 -3.02
N TYR A 116 -1.60 -0.26 -2.96
CA TYR A 116 -1.38 0.97 -2.17
C TYR A 116 -0.82 2.13 -2.99
N GLY A 117 -0.18 1.88 -4.14
CA GLY A 117 0.37 2.90 -5.02
C GLY A 117 1.76 3.41 -4.65
N ASN A 118 2.30 3.07 -3.47
CA ASN A 118 3.63 3.47 -3.05
C ASN A 118 4.74 2.62 -3.70
N ARG A 119 5.96 3.17 -3.74
CA ARG A 119 7.17 2.49 -4.24
C ARG A 119 8.19 2.32 -3.12
N GLU A 120 8.98 1.25 -3.19
CA GLU A 120 10.10 0.99 -2.27
C GLU A 120 11.27 0.37 -3.05
N ILE A 121 12.50 0.57 -2.55
CA ILE A 121 13.67 -0.18 -2.99
C ILE A 121 13.97 -1.23 -1.92
N VAL A 122 13.88 -2.51 -2.29
CA VAL A 122 14.06 -3.64 -1.37
C VAL A 122 15.12 -4.61 -1.88
N SER A 123 15.71 -5.40 -0.99
CA SER A 123 16.55 -6.53 -1.39
C SER A 123 15.69 -7.70 -1.87
N SER A 124 16.22 -8.51 -2.79
CA SER A 124 15.58 -9.73 -3.30
C SER A 124 15.19 -10.72 -2.20
N VAL A 125 15.87 -10.72 -1.05
CA VAL A 125 15.53 -11.57 0.10
C VAL A 125 14.21 -11.18 0.79
N ARG A 126 13.70 -9.96 0.54
CA ARG A 126 12.38 -9.49 0.99
C ARG A 126 11.28 -9.76 -0.04
N LEU A 127 11.60 -10.39 -1.16
CA LEU A 127 10.66 -10.73 -2.23
C LEU A 127 10.33 -12.21 -2.22
N ALA A 128 9.11 -12.53 -2.62
CA ALA A 128 8.65 -13.89 -2.85
C ALA A 128 7.78 -13.92 -4.10
N THR A 129 7.75 -15.06 -4.78
CA THR A 129 6.85 -15.29 -5.91
C THR A 129 5.40 -15.14 -5.45
N LEU A 130 4.59 -14.38 -6.19
CA LEU A 130 3.17 -14.24 -5.90
C LEU A 130 2.44 -15.58 -6.11
N PRO A 131 1.85 -16.18 -5.07
CA PRO A 131 1.10 -17.43 -5.22
C PRO A 131 -0.14 -17.22 -6.11
N PRO A 132 -0.53 -18.19 -6.96
CA PRO A 132 -1.67 -18.04 -7.86
C PRO A 132 -3.00 -17.69 -7.16
N SER A 133 -3.19 -18.14 -5.91
CA SER A 133 -4.36 -17.82 -5.08
C SER A 133 -4.49 -16.33 -4.74
N PHE A 134 -3.41 -15.56 -4.90
CA PHE A 134 -3.35 -14.11 -4.67
C PHE A 134 -3.04 -13.36 -5.96
N SER A 135 -3.24 -13.99 -7.12
CA SER A 135 -2.95 -13.35 -8.41
C SER A 135 -3.89 -12.16 -8.65
N THR A 136 -3.46 -11.25 -9.53
CA THR A 136 -4.29 -10.13 -10.00
C THR A 136 -5.54 -10.56 -10.76
N ARG A 137 -5.65 -11.84 -11.15
CA ARG A 137 -6.89 -12.43 -11.69
C ARG A 137 -7.92 -12.72 -10.59
N THR A 138 -7.45 -13.07 -9.40
CA THR A 138 -8.30 -13.35 -8.24
C THR A 138 -8.77 -12.05 -7.59
N LEU A 139 -7.86 -11.09 -7.42
CA LEU A 139 -8.16 -9.75 -6.94
C LEU A 139 -7.38 -8.74 -7.78
N PRO A 140 -8.04 -7.90 -8.61
CA PRO A 140 -7.36 -6.86 -9.39
C PRO A 140 -6.53 -5.93 -8.52
N SER A 141 -5.58 -5.20 -9.11
CA SER A 141 -4.86 -4.13 -8.40
C SER A 141 -5.85 -3.14 -7.80
N GLN A 142 -5.70 -2.85 -6.50
CA GLN A 142 -6.64 -1.97 -5.80
C GLN A 142 -6.25 -0.49 -5.86
N ALA A 143 -4.98 -0.17 -6.11
CA ALA A 143 -4.55 1.21 -6.30
C ALA A 143 -4.74 1.65 -7.76
N THR A 144 -5.42 2.79 -7.92
CA THR A 144 -5.57 3.48 -9.20
C THR A 144 -4.93 4.87 -9.07
N GLU A 145 -4.06 5.20 -10.02
CA GLU A 145 -3.43 6.51 -10.09
C GLU A 145 -4.40 7.54 -10.67
N TYR A 146 -4.40 8.75 -10.10
CA TYR A 146 -5.19 9.89 -10.54
C TYR A 146 -4.37 11.17 -10.40
N ALA A 147 -4.76 12.22 -11.13
CA ALA A 147 -4.24 13.58 -10.97
C ALA A 147 -5.39 14.55 -10.69
N PHE A 148 -5.11 15.68 -10.04
CA PHE A 148 -6.12 16.71 -9.80
C PHE A 148 -6.50 17.41 -11.11
N ALA A 149 -7.80 17.51 -11.36
CA ALA A 149 -8.35 18.34 -12.44
C ALA A 149 -8.18 19.83 -12.12
N PHE A 150 -8.20 20.66 -13.17
CA PHE A 150 -8.23 22.12 -13.12
C PHE A 150 -7.07 22.82 -12.41
N ILE A 151 -6.03 22.10 -11.98
CA ILE A 151 -4.85 22.70 -11.37
C ILE A 151 -3.58 22.37 -12.16
N GLN A 152 -2.64 23.30 -12.16
CA GLN A 152 -1.30 23.13 -12.68
C GLN A 152 -0.33 22.99 -11.51
N VAL A 153 0.38 21.85 -11.46
CA VAL A 153 1.40 21.57 -10.45
C VAL A 153 2.59 22.52 -10.63
N PRO A 154 3.12 23.14 -9.56
CA PRO A 154 4.31 23.98 -9.64
C PRO A 154 5.52 23.22 -10.20
N GLN A 155 6.29 23.90 -11.05
CA GLN A 155 7.56 23.36 -11.58
C GLN A 155 8.69 23.49 -10.56
N ASP A 156 8.68 24.60 -9.81
CA ASP A 156 9.57 24.82 -8.68
C ASP A 156 9.41 23.72 -7.64
N GLU A 157 10.53 23.18 -7.16
CA GLU A 157 10.51 22.00 -6.30
C GLU A 157 9.97 22.29 -4.91
N ASP A 158 10.30 23.47 -4.35
CA ASP A 158 9.87 23.88 -3.02
C ASP A 158 8.36 24.18 -3.02
N ALA A 159 7.88 24.94 -3.99
CA ALA A 159 6.45 25.21 -4.15
C ALA A 159 5.64 23.92 -4.39
N ARG A 160 6.19 22.96 -5.15
CA ARG A 160 5.58 21.66 -5.36
C ARG A 160 5.56 20.85 -4.06
N ALA A 161 6.63 20.88 -3.27
CA ALA A 161 6.70 20.21 -1.97
C ALA A 161 5.64 20.76 -1.00
N ASP A 162 5.49 22.08 -0.91
CA ASP A 162 4.47 22.72 -0.07
C ASP A 162 3.04 22.30 -0.46
N ALA A 163 2.75 22.24 -1.77
CA ALA A 163 1.47 21.76 -2.27
C ALA A 163 1.23 20.27 -1.91
N VAL A 164 2.26 19.42 -2.04
CA VAL A 164 2.20 18.00 -1.68
C VAL A 164 1.99 17.83 -0.17
N ASP A 165 2.71 18.58 0.66
CA ASP A 165 2.60 18.51 2.12
C ASP A 165 1.19 18.91 2.59
N CYS A 166 0.58 19.91 1.95
CA CYS A 166 -0.82 20.28 2.20
C CYS A 166 -1.77 19.12 1.89
N VAL A 167 -1.67 18.52 0.70
CA VAL A 167 -2.48 17.35 0.30
C VAL A 167 -2.24 16.16 1.24
N VAL A 168 -1.00 15.89 1.62
CA VAL A 168 -0.65 14.79 2.53
C VAL A 168 -1.30 14.99 3.89
N ARG A 169 -1.15 16.19 4.47
CA ARG A 169 -1.73 16.53 5.77
C ARG A 169 -3.25 16.39 5.78
N ASP A 170 -3.91 16.80 4.70
CA ASP A 170 -5.36 16.95 4.68
C ASP A 170 -6.08 15.67 4.26
N ILE A 171 -5.51 14.88 3.33
CA ILE A 171 -6.22 13.73 2.75
C ILE A 171 -5.45 12.40 2.74
N GLN A 172 -4.17 12.34 3.12
CA GLN A 172 -3.47 11.06 3.12
C GLN A 172 -4.07 10.11 4.16
N ASN A 173 -4.39 8.89 3.73
CA ASN A 173 -5.02 7.86 4.56
C ASN A 173 -6.40 8.25 5.13
N THR A 174 -7.10 9.19 4.48
CA THR A 174 -8.49 9.53 4.80
C THR A 174 -9.44 9.11 3.68
N GLN A 175 -10.74 9.05 3.98
CA GLN A 175 -11.75 8.76 2.98
C GLN A 175 -12.21 10.07 2.32
N CYS A 176 -12.16 10.12 0.99
CA CYS A 176 -12.64 11.24 0.19
C CYS A 176 -13.75 10.78 -0.76
N LEU A 177 -14.52 11.74 -1.29
CA LEU A 177 -15.35 11.52 -2.47
C LEU A 177 -14.55 11.92 -3.71
N LEU A 178 -14.60 11.10 -4.76
CA LEU A 178 -13.87 11.31 -6.00
C LEU A 178 -14.85 11.41 -7.15
N ASN A 179 -14.70 12.43 -8.00
CA ASN A 179 -15.39 12.53 -9.28
C ASN A 179 -14.37 12.55 -10.42
N VAL A 180 -14.59 11.71 -11.44
CA VAL A 180 -13.74 11.71 -12.65
C VAL A 180 -14.25 12.78 -13.60
N GLU A 181 -13.41 13.76 -13.90
CA GLU A 181 -13.79 14.91 -14.71
C GLU A 181 -13.49 14.67 -16.19
N TYR A 182 -12.25 14.29 -16.51
CA TYR A 182 -11.81 14.07 -17.88
C TYR A 182 -10.56 13.18 -17.95
N PRO A 183 -10.31 12.51 -19.10
CA PRO A 183 -9.10 11.71 -19.27
C PRO A 183 -7.85 12.60 -19.31
N GLY A 184 -6.75 12.11 -18.74
CA GLY A 184 -5.42 12.71 -18.87
C GLY A 184 -4.50 11.91 -19.77
N ALA A 185 -3.29 12.41 -19.96
CA ALA A 185 -2.27 11.74 -20.77
C ALA A 185 -1.81 10.41 -20.15
N THR A 186 -1.68 10.37 -18.82
CA THR A 186 -1.19 9.21 -18.07
C THR A 186 -2.27 8.56 -17.23
N CYS A 187 -3.02 9.36 -16.47
CA CYS A 187 -4.12 8.92 -15.62
C CYS A 187 -5.33 9.87 -15.75
N PRO A 188 -6.54 9.46 -15.36
CA PRO A 188 -7.69 10.34 -15.34
C PRO A 188 -7.48 11.53 -14.39
N LEU A 189 -8.03 12.69 -14.76
CA LEU A 189 -8.05 13.86 -13.90
C LEU A 189 -9.37 13.92 -13.14
N VAL A 190 -9.27 14.21 -11.84
CA VAL A 190 -10.37 14.08 -10.88
C VAL A 190 -10.48 15.30 -9.98
N THR A 191 -11.67 15.53 -9.46
CA THR A 191 -11.87 16.38 -8.28
C THR A 191 -12.03 15.48 -7.05
N LEU A 192 -11.52 15.95 -5.91
CA LEU A 192 -11.71 15.31 -4.62
C LEU A 192 -12.50 16.23 -3.71
N GLN A 193 -13.43 15.66 -2.95
CA GLN A 193 -14.14 16.36 -1.88
C GLN A 193 -13.89 15.70 -0.53
N PHE A 194 -13.78 16.52 0.51
CA PHE A 194 -13.78 16.03 1.89
C PHE A 194 -15.10 15.31 2.19
N SER A 195 -15.01 14.19 2.93
CA SER A 195 -16.17 13.34 3.18
C SER A 195 -17.26 14.01 4.04
N ASP A 196 -16.87 14.95 4.90
CA ASP A 196 -17.71 15.68 5.83
C ASP A 196 -18.21 17.01 5.24
N SER A 197 -17.31 17.96 4.95
CA SER A 197 -17.69 19.31 4.51
C SER A 197 -18.16 19.36 3.06
N LYS A 198 -17.77 18.36 2.25
CA LYS A 198 -17.93 18.33 0.79
C LYS A 198 -17.15 19.42 0.06
N ASP A 199 -16.25 20.11 0.74
CA ASP A 199 -15.40 21.12 0.10
C ASP A 199 -14.44 20.44 -0.89
N ASP A 200 -14.20 21.11 -2.01
CA ASP A 200 -13.27 20.68 -3.05
C ASP A 200 -11.82 20.92 -2.61
N VAL A 201 -11.05 19.83 -2.53
CA VAL A 201 -9.64 19.82 -2.11
C VAL A 201 -8.76 20.59 -3.09
N GLY A 202 -8.94 20.37 -4.41
CA GLY A 202 -8.15 21.02 -5.45
C GLY A 202 -8.41 22.53 -5.50
N LEU A 203 -9.68 22.93 -5.34
CA LEU A 203 -10.05 24.34 -5.19
C LEU A 203 -9.47 24.96 -3.92
N GLY A 204 -9.38 24.20 -2.82
CA GLY A 204 -8.70 24.61 -1.59
C GLY A 204 -7.24 25.01 -1.84
N LEU A 205 -6.48 24.15 -2.53
CA LEU A 205 -5.08 24.44 -2.90
C LEU A 205 -4.94 25.73 -3.72
N VAL A 206 -5.88 25.97 -4.64
CA VAL A 206 -5.92 27.19 -5.46
C VAL A 206 -6.18 28.43 -4.59
N LYS A 207 -7.15 28.36 -3.68
CA LYS A 207 -7.50 29.47 -2.76
C LYS A 207 -6.38 29.78 -1.77
N GLU A 208 -5.57 28.79 -1.40
CA GLU A 208 -4.36 29.00 -0.60
C GLU A 208 -3.18 29.49 -1.44
N GLY A 209 -3.28 29.54 -2.78
CA GLY A 209 -2.19 29.97 -3.64
C GLY A 209 -1.03 28.97 -3.73
N LEU A 210 -1.27 27.68 -3.43
CA LEU A 210 -0.24 26.63 -3.54
C LEU A 210 -0.07 26.14 -4.97
N VAL A 211 -1.10 26.28 -5.80
CA VAL A 211 -1.13 25.84 -7.20
C VAL A 211 -1.82 26.88 -8.09
N MET A 212 -1.56 26.79 -9.40
CA MET A 212 -2.26 27.60 -10.40
C MET A 212 -3.44 26.84 -11.00
N VAL A 213 -4.36 27.55 -11.64
CA VAL A 213 -5.50 26.97 -12.35
C VAL A 213 -5.10 26.56 -13.77
N GLU A 214 -5.43 25.33 -14.16
CA GLU A 214 -5.40 24.88 -15.55
C GLU A 214 -6.79 25.10 -16.19
N THR A 215 -6.86 26.02 -17.15
CA THR A 215 -8.14 26.36 -17.81
C THR A 215 -8.59 25.31 -18.80
N ARG A 216 -9.90 25.06 -18.87
CA ARG A 216 -10.54 24.15 -19.83
C ARG A 216 -11.49 24.92 -20.76
N LYS A 217 -11.68 24.44 -21.99
CA LYS A 217 -12.51 25.10 -23.02
C LYS A 217 -13.88 24.45 -23.21
N GLU A 218 -14.07 23.26 -22.67
CA GLU A 218 -15.28 22.48 -22.77
C GLU A 218 -16.43 23.18 -22.05
N LYS A 219 -17.57 23.33 -22.74
CA LYS A 219 -18.72 24.12 -22.26
C LYS A 219 -19.28 23.62 -20.92
N HIS A 220 -19.32 22.29 -20.72
CA HIS A 220 -19.85 21.69 -19.50
C HIS A 220 -18.96 21.92 -18.27
N LEU A 221 -17.67 22.27 -18.46
CA LEU A 221 -16.72 22.54 -17.38
C LEU A 221 -16.60 24.03 -17.03
N GLN A 222 -17.16 24.94 -17.84
CA GLN A 222 -16.94 26.38 -17.68
C GLN A 222 -17.38 26.92 -16.31
N LYS A 223 -18.43 26.36 -15.72
CA LYS A 223 -18.87 26.74 -14.37
C LYS A 223 -17.79 26.44 -13.33
N MET A 224 -17.21 25.24 -13.38
CA MET A 224 -16.14 24.81 -12.47
C MET A 224 -14.87 25.63 -12.69
N VAL A 225 -14.47 25.83 -13.96
CA VAL A 225 -13.29 26.63 -14.31
C VAL A 225 -13.43 28.06 -13.78
N THR A 226 -14.61 28.67 -13.90
CA THR A 226 -14.88 30.02 -13.37
C THR A 226 -14.70 30.08 -11.85
N GLU A 227 -15.16 29.05 -11.14
CA GLU A 227 -14.99 28.96 -9.68
C GLU A 227 -13.52 28.85 -9.26
N TYR A 228 -12.74 28.03 -9.96
CA TYR A 228 -11.30 27.91 -9.76
C TYR A 228 -10.56 29.21 -10.03
N LEU A 229 -10.88 29.90 -11.14
CA LEU A 229 -10.30 31.20 -11.46
C LEU A 229 -10.60 32.25 -10.40
N ASN A 230 -11.82 32.30 -9.87
CA ASN A 230 -12.19 33.21 -8.78
C ASN A 230 -11.39 32.91 -7.49
N GLY A 231 -11.16 31.62 -7.20
CA GLY A 231 -10.29 31.21 -6.09
C GLY A 231 -8.85 31.70 -6.27
N GLN A 232 -8.31 31.58 -7.48
CA GLN A 232 -6.97 32.03 -7.81
C GLN A 232 -6.82 33.56 -7.69
N GLU A 233 -7.80 34.32 -8.18
CA GLU A 233 -7.78 35.79 -8.05
C GLU A 233 -7.83 36.24 -6.58
N SER A 234 -8.53 35.48 -5.73
CA SER A 234 -8.53 35.71 -4.28
C SER A 234 -7.13 35.48 -3.68
N ALA A 235 -6.48 34.36 -4.03
CA ALA A 235 -5.13 34.04 -3.56
C ALA A 235 -4.07 35.05 -4.02
N LYS A 236 -4.18 35.52 -5.27
CA LYS A 236 -3.34 36.59 -5.83
C LYS A 236 -3.50 37.90 -5.08
N SER A 237 -4.75 38.32 -4.88
CA SER A 237 -5.07 39.57 -4.19
C SER A 237 -4.54 39.57 -2.75
N ALA A 238 -4.59 38.41 -2.10
CA ALA A 238 -4.05 38.19 -0.77
C ALA A 238 -2.54 37.90 -0.72
N ARG A 239 -1.85 37.83 -1.88
CA ARG A 239 -0.42 37.52 -2.03
C ARG A 239 0.00 36.24 -1.30
N LEU A 240 -0.82 35.19 -1.42
CA LEU A 240 -0.55 33.90 -0.76
C LEU A 240 0.45 33.06 -1.53
N ASN A 241 1.36 32.40 -0.81
CA ASN A 241 2.27 31.36 -1.32
C ASN A 241 2.95 31.75 -2.65
N ILE A 242 2.65 31.09 -3.77
CA ILE A 242 3.31 31.37 -5.06
C ILE A 242 3.09 32.81 -5.55
N TRP A 243 2.09 33.51 -5.02
CA TRP A 243 1.74 34.90 -5.34
C TRP A 243 2.39 35.94 -4.41
N ARG A 244 3.25 35.53 -3.47
CA ARG A 244 3.88 36.41 -2.47
C ARG A 244 4.63 37.61 -3.07
N TYR A 245 5.13 37.46 -4.29
CA TYR A 245 5.89 38.47 -5.02
C TYR A 245 5.10 39.11 -6.18
N GLY A 246 3.80 38.84 -6.31
CA GLY A 246 2.96 39.31 -7.41
C GLY A 246 2.66 38.23 -8.45
N ASP A 247 1.99 38.62 -9.54
CA ASP A 247 1.69 37.71 -10.66
C ASP A 247 2.90 37.60 -11.58
N PHE A 248 3.76 36.62 -11.31
CA PHE A 248 4.98 36.34 -12.08
C PHE A 248 4.73 35.98 -13.56
N ARG A 249 3.48 35.74 -13.94
CA ARG A 249 3.10 35.44 -15.34
C ARG A 249 2.89 36.71 -16.15
N ALA A 250 2.76 37.87 -15.49
CA ALA A 250 2.62 39.15 -16.15
C ALA A 250 3.95 39.61 -16.78
N ASP A 251 5.09 39.29 -16.14
CA ASP A 251 6.42 39.72 -16.60
C ASP A 251 6.86 39.01 -17.89
N ASP A 252 6.51 37.73 -18.07
CA ASP A 252 6.80 36.97 -19.30
C ASP A 252 6.01 37.47 -20.54
N ALA A 253 4.94 38.25 -20.34
CA ALA A 253 4.06 38.69 -21.42
C ALA A 253 4.49 40.02 -22.07
N GLU A 254 5.29 40.86 -21.39
CA GLU A 254 5.66 42.19 -21.88
C GLU A 254 7.18 42.40 -22.08
N GLU A 255 8.07 41.60 -21.47
CA GLU A 255 9.51 41.92 -21.47
C GLU A 255 10.28 41.46 -22.72
N PHE A 256 9.75 40.52 -23.51
CA PHE A 256 10.37 40.10 -24.79
C PHE A 256 9.46 40.45 -25.96
N GLY A 257 9.50 41.73 -26.36
CA GLY A 257 8.89 42.26 -27.58
C GLY A 257 9.44 41.64 -28.88
N TYR A 258 9.15 40.37 -29.12
CA TYR A 258 9.19 39.80 -30.47
C TYR A 258 7.79 39.85 -31.08
N SER A 259 7.47 41.02 -31.63
CA SER A 259 6.55 41.05 -32.77
C SER A 259 7.27 40.42 -33.96
N ARG A 260 6.80 39.27 -34.42
CA ARG A 260 6.88 38.83 -35.82
C ARG A 260 5.63 38.09 -36.21
#